data_AF-K1RW72-F1
#
_entry.id   AF-K1RW72-F1
#
_cell.length_a   1.000
_cell.length_b   1.000
_cell.length_c   1.000
_cell.angle_alpha   90.00
_cell.angle_beta   90.00
_cell.angle_gamma   90.00
#
_symmetry.space_group_name_H-M   'P 1'
#
loop_
_entity.id
_entity.type
_entity.pdbx_description
1 polymer ?
#
loop_
_entity_poly.entity_id
_entity_poly.type
_entity_poly.pdbx_seq_one_letter_code
_entity_poly.pdbx_strand_id
1 'polypeptide(L)' 'MFAPAHAQQVNILSYNVHNCIGMDKEYNYRRIANVISQTSPDIVALQELDSVTVRNKGIHALGELEKLTGMHGTYAAA' A
#
# COMPACT_ATOMS: atom_id res chain seq x y z
N MET A 1 38.42 -17.72 -9.95
CA MET A 1 37.89 -16.42 -9.49
C MET A 1 36.40 -16.60 -9.27
N PHE A 2 35.89 -16.42 -8.05
CA PHE A 2 34.46 -16.45 -7.76
C PHE A 2 33.96 -15.01 -7.78
N ALA A 3 33.01 -14.70 -8.67
CA ALA A 3 32.27 -13.44 -8.58
C ALA A 3 31.42 -13.48 -7.30
N PRO A 4 31.33 -12.39 -6.53
CA PRO A 4 30.42 -12.35 -5.39
C PRO A 4 29.00 -12.59 -5.90
N ALA A 5 28.26 -13.49 -5.23
CA ALA A 5 26.84 -13.61 -5.49
C ALA A 5 26.19 -12.24 -5.23
N HIS A 6 25.57 -11.67 -6.25
CA HIS A 6 24.84 -10.41 -6.09
C HIS A 6 23.61 -10.73 -5.23
N ALA A 7 23.67 -10.41 -3.93
CA ALA A 7 22.51 -10.50 -3.07
C ALA A 7 21.49 -9.47 -3.58
N GLN A 8 20.33 -9.94 -4.05
CA GLN A 8 19.23 -9.04 -4.39
C GLN A 8 18.81 -8.27 -3.12
N GLN A 9 18.91 -6.96 -3.17
CA GLN A 9 18.36 -6.08 -2.16
C GLN A 9 16.86 -5.91 -2.43
N VAL A 10 16.04 -6.07 -1.39
CA VAL A 10 14.58 -5.88 -1.45
C VAL A 10 14.18 -4.90 -0.37
N ASN A 11 13.46 -3.85 -0.75
CA ASN A 11 12.94 -2.82 0.13
C ASN A 11 11.47 -3.13 0.45
N ILE A 12 11.18 -3.29 1.74
CA ILE A 12 9.83 -3.61 2.22
C ILE A 12 9.32 -2.45 3.07
N LEU A 13 8.16 -1.92 2.71
CA LEU A 13 7.43 -0.95 3.51
C LEU A 13 6.32 -1.67 4.29
N SER A 14 6.26 -1.47 5.60
CA SER A 14 5.06 -1.77 6.40
C SER A 14 4.39 -0.46 6.78
N TYR A 15 3.10 -0.31 6.49
CA TYR A 15 2.39 0.94 6.71
C TYR A 15 0.96 0.69 7.19
N ASN A 16 0.68 1.12 8.43
CA ASN A 16 -0.67 1.26 8.92
C ASN A 16 -1.26 2.57 8.37
N VAL A 17 -2.25 2.44 7.49
CA VAL A 17 -2.80 3.57 6.74
C VAL A 17 -4.04 4.18 7.38
N HIS A 18 -4.52 3.62 8.50
CA HIS A 18 -5.71 4.07 9.21
C HIS A 18 -6.90 4.35 8.27
N ASN A 19 -7.22 3.39 7.40
CA ASN A 19 -8.24 3.47 6.34
C ASN A 19 -8.08 4.67 5.39
N CYS A 20 -6.85 5.15 5.23
CA CYS A 20 -6.50 6.35 4.48
C CYS A 20 -7.17 7.63 5.02
N ILE A 21 -7.53 7.65 6.31
CA ILE A 21 -8.09 8.80 7.01
C ILE A 21 -6.96 9.58 7.68
N GLY A 22 -6.86 10.88 7.40
CA GLY A 22 -5.87 11.74 8.07
C GLY A 22 -6.34 12.30 9.40
N MET A 23 -5.45 13.09 10.02
CA MET A 23 -5.79 13.90 11.20
C MET A 23 -6.87 14.95 10.89
N ASP A 24 -7.06 15.28 9.62
CA ASP A 24 -8.14 16.11 9.09
C ASP A 24 -9.48 15.37 9.00
N LYS A 25 -9.52 14.07 9.33
CA LYS A 25 -10.69 13.17 9.21
C LYS A 25 -11.18 12.96 7.77
N GLU A 26 -10.36 13.31 6.79
CA GLU A 26 -10.68 13.15 5.38
C GLU A 26 -10.05 11.87 4.81
N TYR A 27 -10.81 11.15 4.00
CA TYR A 27 -10.30 10.02 3.22
C TYR A 27 -9.45 10.53 2.06
N ASN A 28 -8.18 10.15 2.02
CA ASN A 28 -7.26 10.59 0.98
C ASN A 28 -6.29 9.48 0.56
N TYR A 29 -6.70 8.66 -0.40
CA TYR A 29 -5.86 7.60 -0.98
C TYR A 29 -4.59 8.14 -1.63
N ARG A 30 -4.64 9.34 -2.23
CA ARG A 30 -3.48 9.97 -2.85
C ARG A 30 -2.39 10.33 -1.84
N ARG A 31 -2.77 10.74 -0.63
CA ARG A 31 -1.82 10.99 0.48
C ARG A 31 -1.00 9.74 0.79
N ILE A 32 -1.67 8.60 0.90
CA ILE A 32 -1.03 7.31 1.18
C ILE A 32 -0.18 6.85 -0.01
N ALA A 33 -0.71 6.91 -1.23
CA ALA A 33 0.02 6.56 -2.44
C ALA A 33 1.29 7.42 -2.61
N ASN A 34 1.24 8.71 -2.31
CA ASN A 34 2.41 9.58 -2.37
C ASN A 34 3.52 9.13 -1.39
N VAL A 35 3.16 8.71 -0.18
CA VAL A 35 4.12 8.15 0.79
C VAL A 35 4.75 6.88 0.24
N ILE A 36 3.94 5.94 -0.25
CA ILE A 36 4.41 4.70 -0.86
C ILE A 36 5.41 5.00 -2.00
N SER A 37 5.03 5.82 -2.97
CA SER A 37 5.88 6.15 -4.11
C SER A 37 7.18 6.86 -3.72
N GLN A 38 7.13 7.77 -2.73
CA GLN A 38 8.33 8.48 -2.25
C GLN A 38 9.31 7.54 -1.54
N THR A 39 8.83 6.46 -0.91
CA THR A 39 9.70 5.45 -0.28
C THR A 39 10.30 4.44 -1.27
N SER A 40 9.80 4.38 -2.51
CA SER A 40 10.24 3.45 -3.55
C SER A 40 10.41 1.99 -3.09
N PRO A 41 9.40 1.37 -2.45
CA PRO A 41 9.49 0.00 -1.97
C PRO A 41 9.25 -0.99 -3.11
N ASP A 42 9.85 -2.18 -3.00
CA ASP A 42 9.55 -3.32 -3.86
C ASP A 42 8.25 -4.02 -3.40
N ILE A 43 8.01 -4.04 -2.08
CA ILE A 43 6.83 -4.67 -1.46
C ILE A 43 6.24 -3.74 -0.40
N VAL A 44 4.92 -3.64 -0.36
CA VAL A 44 4.19 -2.88 0.67
C VAL A 44 3.22 -3.79 1.42
N ALA A 45 3.35 -3.86 2.74
CA ALA A 45 2.39 -4.46 3.64
C ALA A 45 1.52 -3.37 4.25
N LEU A 46 0.24 -3.34 3.87
CA LEU A 46 -0.73 -2.36 4.37
C LEU A 46 -1.53 -2.94 5.54
N GLN A 47 -1.70 -2.16 6.62
CA GLN A 47 -2.58 -2.48 7.74
C GLN A 47 -3.69 -1.45 7.89
N GLU A 48 -4.81 -1.88 8.50
CA GLU A 48 -6.03 -1.06 8.65
C GLU A 48 -6.49 -0.48 7.30
N LEU A 49 -6.57 -1.32 6.27
CA LEU A 49 -7.19 -0.95 5.00
C LEU A 49 -8.44 -1.80 4.80
N ASP A 50 -9.61 -1.16 4.87
CA ASP A 50 -10.90 -1.82 4.69
C ASP A 50 -10.96 -2.52 3.32
N SER A 51 -11.25 -3.82 3.34
CA SER A 51 -11.63 -4.57 2.14
C SER A 51 -13.05 -4.22 1.73
N VAL A 52 -13.45 -4.55 0.49
CA VAL A 52 -14.78 -4.25 -0.07
C VAL A 52 -15.87 -4.67 0.92
N THR A 53 -16.37 -3.72 1.69
CA THR A 53 -17.47 -3.90 2.63
C THR A 53 -18.52 -2.85 2.35
N VAL A 54 -19.77 -3.17 2.69
CA VAL A 54 -20.96 -2.33 2.48
C VAL A 54 -20.83 -0.92 3.10
N ARG A 55 -19.90 -0.74 4.05
CA ARG A 55 -19.64 0.51 4.76
C ARG A 55 -18.97 1.60 3.91
N ASN A 56 -18.30 1.27 2.81
CA ASN A 56 -17.45 2.25 2.09
C ASN A 56 -18.09 2.86 0.83
N LYS A 57 -19.44 2.92 0.77
CA LYS A 57 -20.20 3.42 -0.40
C LYS A 57 -19.85 2.71 -1.73
N GLY A 58 -19.29 1.50 -1.67
CA GLY A 58 -18.83 0.74 -2.85
C GLY A 58 -17.41 1.05 -3.33
N ILE A 59 -16.61 1.84 -2.59
CA ILE A 59 -15.22 2.12 -2.97
C ILE A 59 -14.32 0.94 -2.58
N HIS A 60 -13.63 0.39 -3.59
CA HIS A 60 -12.58 -0.60 -3.40
C HIS A 60 -11.26 0.09 -3.03
N ALA A 61 -10.98 0.24 -1.73
CA ALA A 61 -9.86 1.01 -1.20
C ALA A 61 -8.50 0.53 -1.75
N LEU A 62 -8.27 -0.80 -1.77
CA LEU A 62 -7.06 -1.37 -2.37
C LEU A 62 -6.96 -1.06 -3.86
N GLY A 63 -8.08 -1.14 -4.60
CA GLY A 63 -8.10 -0.79 -6.02
C GLY A 63 -7.75 0.67 -6.31
N GLU A 64 -8.08 1.61 -5.41
CA GLU A 64 -7.64 2.99 -5.55
C GLU A 64 -6.14 3.13 -5.33
N LEU A 65 -5.58 2.43 -4.34
CA LEU A 65 -4.13 2.41 -4.12
C LEU A 65 -3.39 1.74 -5.27
N GLU A 66 -3.89 0.63 -5.83
CA GLU A 66 -3.33 -0.02 -7.03
C GLU A 66 -3.24 0.96 -8.21
N LYS A 67 -4.34 1.68 -8.50
CA LYS A 67 -4.36 2.69 -9.58
C LYS A 67 -3.36 3.83 -9.35
N LEU A 68 -3.22 4.28 -8.11
CA LEU A 68 -2.41 5.45 -7.78
C LEU A 68 -0.92 5.15 -7.67
N THR A 69 -0.55 3.95 -7.22
CA THR A 69 0.86 3.53 -7.08
C THR A 69 1.37 2.79 -8.32
N GLY A 70 0.48 2.25 -9.15
CA GLY A 70 0.83 1.34 -10.24
C GLY A 70 1.27 -0.05 -9.76
N MET A 71 1.09 -0.34 -8.47
CA MET A 71 1.39 -1.64 -7.87
C MET A 71 0.19 -2.57 -7.98
N HIS A 72 0.46 -3.88 -7.93
CA HIS A 72 -0.58 -4.89 -7.78
C HIS A 72 -0.81 -5.20 -6.30
N GLY A 73 -2.08 -5.22 -5.88
CA GLY A 73 -2.50 -5.46 -4.51
C GLY A 73 -3.37 -6.70 -4.40
N THR A 74 -3.24 -7.39 -3.26
CA THR A 74 -4.20 -8.43 -2.84
C THR A 74 -4.46 -8.30 -1.34
N TYR A 75 -5.64 -8.73 -0.90
CA TYR A 75 -5.89 -8.95 0.53
C TYR A 75 -5.34 -10.33 0.93
N ALA A 76 -4.83 -10.43 2.15
CA ALA A 76 -4.58 -11.73 2.77
C ALA A 76 -5.92 -12.35 3.18
N ALA A 77 -5.95 -13.69 3.28
CA ALA A 77 -7.07 -14.38 3.91
C ALA A 77 -7.25 -13.89 5.36
N ALA A 78 -8.51 -13.71 5.77
CA ALA A 78 -8.86 -13.36 7.15
C ALA A 78 -8.68 -14.56 8.10
#